data_AF-A0A7X7Q7L3-F1
#
_entry.id   AF-A0A7X7Q7L3-F1
#
_cell.length_a   1.000
_cell.length_b   1.000
_cell.length_c   1.000
_cell.angle_alpha   90.00
_cell.angle_beta   90.00
_cell.angle_gamma   90.00
#
_symmetry.space_group_name_H-M   'P 1'
#
loop_
_entity.id
_entity.type
_entity.pdbx_description
1 polymer ?
#
loop_
_entity_poly.entity_id
_entity_poly.type
_entity_poly.pdbx_seq_one_letter_code
_entity_poly.pdbx_strand_id
1 'polypeptide(L)'
;MDTVTLARWQFGITTVYHYLFVPITIALSLLVAIIQTIWVRTGQDRFLQLTKFFGKLFLINFALGVVTGIVQEFQFGMNWSEYSRFVGDIFGAPLALEALLAFFLESTFLGLWIFGWDRLPKKIHLATIWMVAAGTALSAVFILAANSWMQNPVGSVFNVENGRAEIDGVSGFLELFTNPVFIATLPHTITAAWMVGGGFVAGVAFWHLAKLNKQIAAGETTDEENHVHTWRWATKLGCWVLLISSAGVILTGDMQSKAMTNAQPMKMAAAEGLFHTETNASFSVLTIGDLDGREGTHIIRVPGLLSILAGHDEVQGINNLEEQFAEEGFRLNDGTQQKLQAQIAEAIDDGNINPEISRSFMDLDPVPNVAISYWTFRLMMGFGF
;
A
#
# COMPACT_ATOMS: atom_id res chain seq x y z
N MET A 1 20.45 -18.54 10.52
CA MET A 1 19.35 -17.57 10.65
C MET A 1 18.74 -17.75 12.03
N ASP A 2 18.61 -16.66 12.77
CA ASP A 2 17.94 -16.67 14.07
C ASP A 2 16.41 -16.65 13.91
N THR A 3 15.69 -16.74 15.02
CA THR A 3 14.21 -16.75 15.04
C THR A 3 13.61 -15.45 14.51
N VAL A 4 14.23 -14.30 14.80
CA VAL A 4 13.78 -12.98 14.33
C VAL A 4 13.88 -12.88 12.80
N THR A 5 14.98 -13.35 12.22
CA THR A 5 15.19 -13.38 10.77
C THR A 5 14.16 -14.29 10.09
N LEU A 6 13.89 -15.46 10.66
CA LEU A 6 12.86 -16.37 10.14
C LEU A 6 11.45 -15.75 10.22
N ALA A 7 11.12 -15.08 11.32
CA ALA A 7 9.84 -14.38 11.47
C ALA A 7 9.68 -13.24 10.44
N ARG A 8 10.74 -12.46 10.18
CA ARG A 8 10.77 -11.42 9.13
C ARG A 8 10.56 -12.02 7.74
N TRP A 9 11.23 -13.13 7.41
CA TRP A 9 11.03 -13.83 6.14
C TRP A 9 9.62 -14.37 5.99
N GLN A 10 9.10 -15.03 7.01
CA GLN A 10 7.74 -15.59 6.98
C GLN A 10 6.70 -14.49 6.77
N PHE A 11 6.79 -13.40 7.54
CA PHE A 11 5.88 -12.25 7.41
C PHE A 11 6.01 -11.60 6.02
N GLY A 12 7.24 -11.32 5.58
CA GLY A 12 7.50 -10.73 4.26
C GLY A 12 6.96 -11.57 3.11
N ILE A 13 7.15 -12.89 3.13
CA ILE A 13 6.59 -13.80 2.11
C ILE A 13 5.07 -13.74 2.13
N THR A 14 4.44 -13.86 3.30
CA THR A 14 2.97 -13.81 3.42
C THR A 14 2.42 -12.48 2.92
N THR A 15 3.03 -11.35 3.29
CA THR A 15 2.63 -10.02 2.83
C THR A 15 2.75 -9.90 1.31
N VAL A 16 3.85 -10.34 0.70
CA VAL A 16 4.02 -10.29 -0.76
C VAL A 16 2.94 -11.12 -1.46
N TYR A 17 2.70 -12.36 -1.01
CA TYR A 17 1.66 -13.20 -1.60
C TYR A 17 0.26 -12.61 -1.43
N HIS A 18 -0.06 -12.07 -0.26
CA HIS A 18 -1.34 -11.42 -0.02
C HIS A 18 -1.52 -10.21 -0.96
N TYR A 19 -0.47 -9.39 -1.08
CA TYR A 19 -0.49 -8.18 -1.88
C TYR A 19 -0.49 -8.42 -3.40
N LEU A 20 -0.29 -9.65 -3.88
CA LEU A 20 -0.59 -10.00 -5.28
C LEU A 20 -2.10 -9.91 -5.59
N PHE A 21 -2.94 -10.23 -4.59
CA PHE A 21 -4.39 -10.29 -4.76
C PHE A 21 -5.07 -8.97 -4.41
N VAL A 22 -4.59 -8.26 -3.38
CA VAL A 22 -5.18 -7.00 -2.89
C VAL A 22 -5.45 -5.93 -3.98
N PRO A 23 -4.46 -5.51 -4.80
CA PRO A 23 -4.69 -4.44 -5.77
C PRO A 23 -5.70 -4.84 -6.85
N ILE A 24 -5.69 -6.11 -7.26
CA ILE A 24 -6.66 -6.65 -8.23
C ILE A 24 -8.07 -6.63 -7.62
N THR A 25 -8.22 -7.02 -6.35
CA THR A 25 -9.51 -6.98 -5.63
C THR A 25 -10.04 -5.55 -5.53
N ILE A 26 -9.22 -4.59 -5.09
CA ILE A 26 -9.60 -3.17 -4.96
C ILE A 26 -10.08 -2.61 -6.30
N ALA A 27 -9.36 -2.90 -7.38
CA ALA A 27 -9.73 -2.38 -8.69
C ALA A 27 -10.95 -3.09 -9.28
N LEU A 28 -10.99 -4.43 -9.24
CA LEU A 28 -12.08 -5.19 -9.86
C LEU A 28 -13.40 -5.03 -9.11
N SER A 29 -13.42 -4.85 -7.78
CA SER A 29 -14.66 -4.60 -7.05
C SER A 29 -15.37 -3.36 -7.60
N LEU A 30 -14.62 -2.27 -7.80
CA LEU A 30 -15.14 -1.03 -8.37
C LEU A 30 -15.47 -1.18 -9.87
N LEU A 31 -14.58 -1.78 -10.67
CA LEU A 31 -14.81 -1.91 -12.12
C LEU A 31 -16.02 -2.80 -12.43
N VAL A 32 -16.21 -3.90 -11.70
CA VAL A 32 -17.38 -4.77 -11.84
C VAL A 32 -18.66 -4.01 -11.45
N ALA A 33 -18.64 -3.22 -10.37
CA ALA A 33 -19.76 -2.36 -9.99
C ALA A 33 -20.11 -1.31 -11.06
N ILE A 34 -19.10 -0.69 -11.68
CA ILE A 34 -19.27 0.27 -12.78
C ILE A 34 -19.88 -0.43 -14.00
N ILE A 35 -19.32 -1.55 -14.45
CA ILE A 35 -19.82 -2.29 -15.62
C ILE A 35 -21.27 -2.75 -15.39
N GLN A 36 -21.58 -3.24 -14.19
CA GLN A 36 -22.94 -3.63 -13.85
C GLN A 36 -23.89 -2.42 -13.81
N THR A 37 -23.42 -1.26 -13.34
CA THR A 37 -24.20 -0.01 -13.42
C THR A 37 -24.57 0.32 -14.85
N ILE A 38 -23.61 0.21 -15.77
CA ILE A 38 -23.84 0.46 -17.20
C ILE A 38 -24.86 -0.54 -17.75
N TRP A 39 -24.76 -1.83 -17.39
CA TRP A 39 -25.75 -2.84 -17.77
C TRP A 39 -27.15 -2.50 -17.26
N VAL A 40 -27.31 -2.17 -15.97
CA VAL A 40 -28.62 -1.86 -15.38
C VAL A 40 -29.25 -0.63 -16.03
N ARG A 41 -28.45 0.35 -16.47
CA ARG A 41 -28.92 1.55 -17.16
C ARG A 41 -29.27 1.31 -18.64
N THR A 42 -28.45 0.54 -19.34
CA THR A 42 -28.56 0.40 -20.81
C THR A 42 -29.33 -0.84 -21.26
N GLY A 43 -29.42 -1.88 -20.41
CA GLY A 43 -30.01 -3.17 -20.74
C GLY A 43 -29.21 -3.99 -21.75
N GLN A 44 -28.02 -3.56 -22.17
CA GLN A 44 -27.26 -4.25 -23.23
C GLN A 44 -26.54 -5.49 -22.69
N ASP A 45 -26.79 -6.65 -23.29
CA ASP A 45 -26.29 -7.95 -22.82
C ASP A 45 -24.76 -8.05 -22.77
N ARG A 46 -24.04 -7.31 -23.62
CA ARG A 46 -22.58 -7.25 -23.58
C ARG A 46 -22.03 -6.84 -22.20
N PHE A 47 -22.70 -5.91 -21.51
CA PHE A 47 -22.24 -5.46 -20.20
C PHE A 47 -22.56 -6.49 -19.12
N LEU A 48 -23.67 -7.23 -19.26
CA LEU A 48 -23.95 -8.37 -18.38
C LEU A 48 -22.89 -9.47 -18.53
N GLN A 49 -22.48 -9.76 -19.77
CA GLN A 49 -21.41 -10.72 -20.06
C GLN A 49 -20.10 -10.28 -19.38
N LEU A 50 -19.71 -9.01 -19.54
CA LEU A 50 -18.50 -8.46 -18.91
C LEU A 50 -18.59 -8.46 -17.38
N THR A 51 -19.73 -8.07 -16.80
CA THR A 51 -19.95 -8.11 -15.35
C THR A 51 -19.79 -9.54 -14.82
N LYS A 52 -20.39 -10.54 -15.46
CA LYS A 52 -20.26 -11.94 -15.02
C LYS A 52 -18.85 -12.49 -15.24
N PHE A 53 -18.18 -12.11 -16.33
CA PHE A 53 -16.83 -12.56 -16.64
C PHE A 53 -15.80 -12.00 -15.65
N PHE A 54 -15.68 -10.68 -15.54
CA PHE A 54 -14.76 -10.05 -14.60
C PHE A 54 -15.18 -10.28 -13.16
N GLY A 55 -16.47 -10.41 -12.91
CA GLY A 55 -17.02 -10.89 -11.65
C GLY A 55 -16.48 -12.23 -11.20
N LYS A 56 -16.37 -13.20 -12.10
CA LYS A 56 -15.78 -14.51 -11.78
C LYS A 56 -14.29 -14.39 -11.42
N LEU A 57 -13.53 -13.59 -12.18
CA LEU A 57 -12.11 -13.36 -11.90
C LEU A 57 -11.91 -12.64 -10.55
N PHE A 58 -12.74 -11.64 -10.28
CA PHE A 58 -12.83 -10.95 -9.01
C PHE A 58 -13.06 -11.93 -7.86
N LEU A 59 -14.05 -12.83 -7.97
CA LEU A 59 -14.36 -13.80 -6.92
C LEU A 59 -13.21 -14.77 -6.63
N ILE A 60 -12.52 -15.26 -7.66
CA ILE A 60 -11.36 -16.16 -7.51
C ILE A 60 -10.24 -15.42 -6.78
N ASN A 61 -9.93 -14.20 -7.23
CA ASN A 61 -8.89 -13.36 -6.65
C ASN A 61 -9.22 -12.97 -5.20
N PHE A 62 -10.48 -12.61 -4.95
CA PHE A 62 -10.99 -12.27 -3.63
C PHE A 62 -10.83 -13.43 -2.63
N ALA A 63 -11.22 -14.64 -3.02
CA ALA A 63 -11.09 -15.81 -2.16
C ALA A 63 -9.63 -16.07 -1.72
N LEU A 64 -8.67 -15.95 -2.65
CA LEU A 64 -7.25 -16.06 -2.34
C LEU A 64 -6.75 -14.91 -1.45
N GLY A 65 -7.24 -13.69 -1.70
CA GLY A 65 -7.00 -12.53 -0.85
C GLY A 65 -7.46 -12.74 0.59
N VAL A 66 -8.67 -13.26 0.81
CA VAL A 66 -9.20 -13.55 2.15
C VAL A 66 -8.36 -14.60 2.87
N VAL A 67 -8.02 -15.71 2.21
CA VAL A 67 -7.22 -16.78 2.83
C VAL A 67 -5.84 -16.26 3.25
N THR A 68 -5.18 -15.50 2.38
CA THR A 68 -3.86 -14.94 2.68
C THR A 68 -3.93 -13.83 3.75
N GLY A 69 -5.00 -13.04 3.76
CA GLY A 69 -5.23 -11.97 4.74
C GLY A 69 -5.45 -12.52 6.15
N ILE A 70 -6.26 -13.57 6.29
CA ILE A 70 -6.47 -14.27 7.58
C ILE A 70 -5.14 -14.77 8.15
N VAL A 71 -4.29 -15.37 7.30
CA VAL A 71 -2.96 -15.83 7.74
C VAL A 71 -2.11 -14.65 8.23
N GLN A 72 -2.11 -13.52 7.51
CA GLN A 72 -1.37 -12.33 7.90
C GLN A 72 -1.88 -11.71 9.22
N GLU A 73 -3.19 -11.66 9.43
CA GLU A 73 -3.80 -11.15 10.66
C GLU A 73 -3.33 -11.95 11.89
N PHE A 74 -3.37 -13.29 11.81
CA PHE A 74 -2.89 -14.14 12.91
C PHE A 74 -1.38 -14.06 13.12
N GLN A 75 -0.59 -13.74 12.09
CA GLN A 75 0.87 -13.61 12.25
C GLN A 75 1.28 -12.47 13.18
N PHE A 76 0.49 -11.38 13.27
CA PHE A 76 0.74 -10.34 14.26
C PHE A 76 0.68 -10.91 15.70
N GLY A 77 -0.32 -11.74 16.01
CA GLY A 77 -0.44 -12.34 17.35
C GLY A 77 0.52 -13.49 17.63
N MET A 78 0.89 -14.27 16.61
CA MET A 78 1.72 -15.47 16.78
C MET A 78 3.23 -15.15 16.80
N ASN A 79 3.72 -14.51 15.73
CA ASN A 79 5.16 -14.31 15.52
C ASN A 79 5.66 -12.97 16.08
N TRP A 80 4.74 -12.05 16.36
CA TRP A 80 5.03 -10.68 16.80
C TRP A 80 4.31 -10.35 18.10
N SER A 81 4.27 -11.29 19.05
CA SER A 81 3.50 -11.15 20.30
C SER A 81 3.91 -9.94 21.14
N GLU A 82 5.21 -9.63 21.22
CA GLU A 82 5.70 -8.45 21.96
C GLU A 82 5.29 -7.16 21.27
N TYR A 83 5.32 -7.10 19.93
CA TYR A 83 4.76 -5.97 19.18
C TYR A 83 3.26 -5.81 19.46
N SER A 84 2.48 -6.89 19.41
CA SER A 84 1.04 -6.84 19.72
C SER A 84 0.75 -6.41 21.16
N ARG A 85 1.58 -6.78 22.13
CA ARG A 85 1.45 -6.30 23.52
C ARG A 85 1.80 -4.81 23.64
N PHE A 86 2.86 -4.39 22.95
CA PHE A 86 3.39 -3.03 23.05
C PHE A 86 2.51 -1.99 22.36
N VAL A 87 1.94 -2.29 21.20
CA VAL A 87 1.18 -1.31 20.39
C VAL A 87 -0.27 -1.71 20.11
N GLY A 88 -0.74 -2.82 20.67
CA GLY A 88 -2.05 -3.39 20.34
C GLY A 88 -3.24 -2.47 20.61
N ASP A 89 -3.11 -1.55 21.57
CA ASP A 89 -4.12 -0.53 21.89
C ASP A 89 -4.37 0.44 20.71
N ILE A 90 -3.31 0.77 19.97
CA ILE A 90 -3.35 1.69 18.84
C ILE A 90 -3.52 0.92 17.53
N PHE A 91 -2.63 -0.03 17.26
CA PHE A 91 -2.61 -0.78 16.00
C PHE A 91 -3.82 -1.71 15.88
N GLY A 92 -4.27 -2.30 16.99
CA GLY A 92 -5.41 -3.23 16.99
C GLY A 92 -6.75 -2.56 16.72
N ALA A 93 -6.91 -1.27 17.04
CA ALA A 93 -8.19 -0.58 16.87
C ALA A 93 -8.61 -0.43 15.39
N PRO A 94 -7.76 0.07 14.46
CA PRO A 94 -8.07 0.05 13.03
C PRO A 94 -8.30 -1.37 12.48
N LEU A 95 -7.50 -2.37 12.88
CA LEU A 95 -7.67 -3.75 12.41
C LEU A 95 -9.01 -4.35 12.87
N ALA A 96 -9.43 -4.10 14.10
CA ALA A 96 -10.74 -4.53 14.59
C ALA A 96 -11.89 -3.85 13.82
N LEU A 97 -11.76 -2.56 13.50
CA LEU A 97 -12.74 -1.84 12.68
C LEU A 97 -12.77 -2.33 11.24
N GLU A 98 -11.62 -2.69 10.67
CA GLU A 98 -11.55 -3.35 9.36
C GLU A 98 -12.36 -4.65 9.37
N ALA A 99 -12.16 -5.51 10.37
CA ALA A 99 -12.90 -6.77 10.47
C ALA A 99 -14.42 -6.55 10.68
N LEU A 100 -14.79 -5.67 11.61
CA LEU A 100 -16.18 -5.46 12.01
C LEU A 100 -17.00 -4.69 10.97
N LEU A 101 -16.42 -3.67 10.34
CA LEU A 101 -17.13 -2.81 9.39
C LEU A 101 -16.88 -3.26 7.96
N ALA A 102 -15.63 -3.39 7.55
CA ALA A 102 -15.30 -3.56 6.14
C ALA A 102 -15.44 -5.02 5.69
N PHE A 103 -14.81 -5.98 6.37
CA PHE A 103 -14.89 -7.39 6.00
C PHE A 103 -16.30 -7.96 6.14
N PHE A 104 -17.03 -7.57 7.19
CA PHE A 104 -18.41 -8.01 7.38
C PHE A 104 -19.33 -7.48 6.28
N LEU A 105 -19.18 -6.20 5.92
CA LEU A 105 -19.91 -5.58 4.82
C LEU A 105 -19.58 -6.29 3.50
N GLU A 106 -18.30 -6.43 3.18
CA GLU A 106 -17.84 -7.07 1.97
C GLU A 106 -18.35 -8.52 1.86
N SER A 107 -18.10 -9.36 2.87
CA SER A 107 -18.45 -10.78 2.84
C SER A 107 -19.97 -11.00 2.74
N THR A 108 -20.76 -10.20 3.47
CA THR A 108 -22.22 -10.30 3.46
C THR A 108 -22.80 -9.90 2.10
N PHE A 109 -22.44 -8.72 1.60
CA PHE A 109 -22.97 -8.22 0.34
C PHE A 109 -22.42 -8.96 -0.87
N LEU A 110 -21.20 -9.50 -0.79
CA LEU A 110 -20.65 -10.37 -1.83
C LEU A 110 -21.44 -11.67 -1.94
N GLY A 111 -21.80 -12.30 -0.83
CA GLY A 111 -22.68 -13.47 -0.83
C GLY A 111 -24.02 -13.17 -1.50
N LEU A 112 -24.63 -12.03 -1.17
CA LEU A 112 -25.88 -11.58 -1.82
C LEU A 112 -25.69 -11.31 -3.31
N TRP A 113 -24.54 -10.79 -3.73
CA TRP A 113 -24.25 -10.54 -5.14
C TRP A 113 -23.99 -11.83 -5.94
N ILE A 114 -23.33 -12.83 -5.35
CA ILE A 114 -23.07 -14.11 -6.03
C ILE A 114 -24.39 -14.84 -6.30
N PHE A 115 -25.24 -14.95 -5.28
CA PHE A 115 -26.46 -15.79 -5.33
C PHE A 115 -27.73 -14.99 -5.68
N GLY A 116 -27.62 -13.67 -5.83
CA GLY A 116 -28.76 -12.77 -5.98
C GLY A 116 -29.23 -12.55 -7.42
N TRP A 117 -28.51 -13.05 -8.44
CA TRP A 117 -28.82 -12.76 -9.85
C TRP A 117 -30.28 -13.00 -10.26
N ASP A 118 -30.86 -14.11 -9.80
CA ASP A 118 -32.25 -14.50 -10.11
C ASP A 118 -33.21 -14.33 -8.91
N ARG A 119 -32.71 -13.78 -7.79
CA ARG A 119 -33.47 -13.63 -6.53
C ARG A 119 -33.70 -12.19 -6.11
N LEU A 120 -32.81 -11.28 -6.52
CA LEU A 120 -32.88 -9.86 -6.16
C LEU A 120 -33.34 -9.03 -7.36
N PRO A 121 -34.16 -7.99 -7.14
CA PRO A 121 -34.44 -6.99 -8.16
C PRO A 121 -33.14 -6.37 -8.69
N LYS A 122 -33.05 -6.11 -10.00
CA LYS A 122 -31.82 -5.63 -10.68
C LYS A 122 -31.11 -4.47 -9.97
N LYS A 123 -31.86 -3.50 -9.43
CA LYS A 123 -31.31 -2.35 -8.70
C LYS A 123 -30.75 -2.73 -7.31
N ILE A 124 -31.40 -3.65 -6.61
CA ILE A 124 -30.92 -4.16 -5.32
C ILE A 124 -29.66 -5.00 -5.55
N HIS A 125 -29.65 -5.86 -6.56
CA HIS A 125 -28.46 -6.61 -6.98
C HIS A 125 -27.29 -5.69 -7.39
N LEU A 126 -27.57 -4.52 -7.95
CA LEU A 126 -26.54 -3.51 -8.20
C LEU A 126 -26.04 -2.87 -6.91
N ALA A 127 -26.92 -2.57 -5.96
CA ALA A 127 -26.52 -2.00 -4.68
C ALA A 127 -25.54 -2.93 -3.93
N THR A 128 -25.72 -4.25 -4.00
CA THR A 128 -24.84 -5.19 -3.30
C THR A 128 -23.37 -5.11 -3.77
N ILE A 129 -23.10 -5.02 -5.07
CA ILE A 129 -21.71 -4.90 -5.56
C ILE A 129 -21.09 -3.54 -5.23
N TRP A 130 -21.90 -2.47 -5.14
CA TRP A 130 -21.41 -1.17 -4.65
C TRP A 130 -21.07 -1.21 -3.16
N MET A 131 -21.84 -1.94 -2.34
CA MET A 131 -21.49 -2.15 -0.93
C MET A 131 -20.21 -2.97 -0.78
N VAL A 132 -19.98 -3.95 -1.67
CA VAL A 132 -18.70 -4.67 -1.73
C VAL A 132 -17.55 -3.72 -2.06
N ALA A 133 -17.66 -2.94 -3.14
CA ALA A 133 -16.62 -1.98 -3.51
C ALA A 133 -16.35 -0.94 -2.42
N ALA A 134 -17.37 -0.47 -1.72
CA ALA A 134 -17.24 0.43 -0.57
C ALA A 134 -16.55 -0.26 0.63
N GLY A 135 -16.89 -1.52 0.91
CA GLY A 135 -16.22 -2.33 1.93
C GLY A 135 -14.74 -2.51 1.63
N THR A 136 -14.40 -2.92 0.39
CA THR A 136 -13.01 -3.06 -0.04
C THR A 136 -12.21 -1.75 0.12
N ALA A 137 -12.81 -0.60 -0.23
CA ALA A 137 -12.17 0.70 -0.07
C ALA A 137 -12.00 1.09 1.41
N LEU A 138 -12.99 0.76 2.25
CA LEU A 138 -12.94 1.01 3.69
C LEU A 138 -11.89 0.14 4.39
N SER A 139 -11.70 -1.12 3.97
CA SER A 139 -10.59 -1.97 4.43
C SER A 139 -9.24 -1.31 4.16
N ALA A 140 -9.03 -0.82 2.93
CA ALA A 140 -7.81 -0.11 2.57
C ALA A 140 -7.56 1.12 3.46
N VAL A 141 -8.60 1.87 3.83
CA VAL A 141 -8.49 3.01 4.76
C VAL A 141 -7.95 2.57 6.11
N PHE A 142 -8.52 1.55 6.74
CA PHE A 142 -8.12 1.14 8.09
C PHE A 142 -6.72 0.51 8.12
N ILE A 143 -6.42 -0.40 7.18
CA ILE A 143 -5.12 -1.07 7.17
C ILE A 143 -3.98 -0.10 6.82
N LEU A 144 -4.23 0.88 5.94
CA LEU A 144 -3.23 1.89 5.60
C LEU A 144 -3.08 2.94 6.70
N ALA A 145 -4.13 3.24 7.47
CA ALA A 145 -4.00 4.08 8.66
C ALA A 145 -3.07 3.40 9.69
N ALA A 146 -3.26 2.10 9.93
CA ALA A 146 -2.40 1.31 10.81
C ALA A 146 -0.93 1.28 10.32
N ASN A 147 -0.71 0.98 9.03
CA ASN A 147 0.63 0.98 8.44
C ASN A 147 1.29 2.39 8.43
N SER A 148 0.51 3.45 8.26
CA SER A 148 1.03 4.82 8.28
C SER A 148 1.37 5.27 9.69
N TRP A 149 0.61 4.82 10.69
CA TRP A 149 0.94 5.02 12.10
C TRP A 149 2.26 4.35 12.47
N MET A 150 2.50 3.11 12.00
CA MET A 150 3.79 2.44 12.20
C MET A 150 4.99 3.24 11.66
N GLN A 151 4.76 4.06 10.63
CA GLN A 151 5.79 4.90 10.03
C GLN A 151 5.92 6.27 10.69
N ASN A 152 4.81 6.81 11.21
CA ASN A 152 4.74 8.11 11.86
C ASN A 152 3.70 8.06 13.00
N PRO A 153 4.11 7.79 14.25
CA PRO A 153 3.21 7.41 15.34
C PRO A 153 2.50 8.59 15.99
N VAL A 154 1.55 9.19 15.26
CA VAL A 154 0.69 10.29 15.73
C VAL A 154 -0.41 9.80 16.69
N GLY A 155 -0.99 10.70 17.50
CA GLY A 155 -2.14 10.40 18.36
C GLY A 155 -1.91 9.33 19.43
N SER A 156 -0.65 9.13 19.86
CA SER A 156 -0.26 8.04 20.77
C SER A 156 0.64 8.54 21.90
N VAL A 157 0.56 7.88 23.05
CA VAL A 157 1.35 8.16 24.26
C VAL A 157 1.98 6.90 24.82
N PHE A 158 3.08 7.06 25.55
CA PHE A 158 3.68 5.97 26.30
C PHE A 158 3.09 5.92 27.71
N ASN A 159 2.53 4.79 28.09
CA ASN A 159 2.06 4.54 29.45
C ASN A 159 3.16 3.78 30.22
N VAL A 160 3.84 4.48 31.12
CA VAL A 160 4.92 3.92 31.95
C VAL A 160 4.41 2.83 32.90
N GLU A 161 3.20 2.99 33.46
CA GLU A 161 2.62 2.00 34.39
C GLU A 161 2.32 0.66 33.70
N ASN A 162 1.79 0.73 32.48
CA ASN A 162 1.46 -0.44 31.67
C ASN A 162 2.63 -0.93 30.79
N GLY A 163 3.71 -0.15 30.70
CA GLY A 163 4.90 -0.44 29.88
C GLY A 163 4.62 -0.57 28.38
N ARG A 164 3.62 0.15 27.85
CA ARG A 164 3.15 0.02 26.45
C ARG A 164 2.69 1.35 25.85
N ALA A 165 2.61 1.40 24.53
CA ALA A 165 2.02 2.52 23.81
C ALA A 165 0.48 2.42 23.85
N GLU A 166 -0.19 3.54 24.11
CA GLU A 166 -1.65 3.65 24.16
C GLU A 166 -2.14 4.82 23.30
N ILE A 167 -3.38 4.72 22.84
CA ILE A 167 -3.99 5.78 22.03
C ILE A 167 -4.34 6.97 22.92
N ASP A 168 -4.07 8.19 22.45
CA ASP A 168 -4.32 9.42 23.22
C ASP A 168 -5.79 9.85 23.16
N GLY A 169 -6.65 8.99 23.72
CA GLY A 169 -8.10 9.15 23.71
C GLY A 169 -8.72 9.19 22.31
N VAL A 170 -9.92 9.77 22.22
CA VAL A 170 -10.69 9.84 20.96
C VAL A 170 -10.02 10.77 19.94
N SER A 171 -9.40 11.87 20.41
CA SER A 171 -8.62 12.77 19.54
C SER A 171 -7.45 12.05 18.90
N GLY A 172 -6.68 11.28 19.68
CA GLY A 172 -5.57 10.48 19.17
C GLY A 172 -6.02 9.50 18.10
N PHE A 173 -7.17 8.83 18.28
CA PHE A 173 -7.75 7.97 17.26
C PHE A 173 -8.07 8.70 15.95
N LEU A 174 -8.63 9.91 16.02
CA LEU A 174 -8.91 10.70 14.83
C LEU A 174 -7.63 11.18 14.13
N GLU A 175 -6.56 11.42 14.89
CA GLU A 175 -5.27 11.83 14.35
C GLU A 175 -4.63 10.78 13.42
N LEU A 176 -4.94 9.49 13.60
CA LEU A 176 -4.49 8.43 12.69
C LEU A 176 -4.94 8.71 11.24
N PHE A 177 -6.14 9.26 11.06
CA PHE A 177 -6.69 9.59 9.73
C PHE A 177 -6.25 10.95 9.20
N THR A 178 -5.67 11.80 10.04
CA THR A 178 -5.02 13.06 9.63
C THR A 178 -3.51 12.94 9.55
N ASN A 179 -2.95 11.75 9.77
CA ASN A 179 -1.53 11.50 9.66
C ASN A 179 -1.04 11.87 8.24
N PRO A 180 -0.04 12.76 8.09
CA PRO A 180 0.44 13.17 6.76
C PRO A 180 0.93 11.98 5.93
N VAL A 181 1.50 10.95 6.56
CA VAL A 181 1.90 9.71 5.88
C VAL A 181 0.69 8.96 5.34
N PHE A 182 -0.41 8.89 6.10
CA PHE A 182 -1.65 8.25 5.67
C PHE A 182 -2.30 9.00 4.50
N ILE A 183 -2.41 10.33 4.62
CA ILE A 183 -2.99 11.20 3.59
C ILE A 183 -2.27 11.04 2.25
N ALA A 184 -0.95 10.81 2.26
CA ALA A 184 -0.18 10.56 1.06
C ALA A 184 -0.25 9.08 0.60
N THR A 185 -0.21 8.12 1.52
CA THR A 185 -0.15 6.68 1.23
C THR A 185 -1.46 6.15 0.65
N LEU A 186 -2.62 6.59 1.18
CA LEU A 186 -3.93 6.13 0.73
C LEU A 186 -4.16 6.38 -0.78
N PRO A 187 -4.08 7.63 -1.30
CA PRO A 187 -4.32 7.88 -2.72
C PRO A 187 -3.25 7.21 -3.60
N HIS A 188 -2.00 7.11 -3.14
CA HIS A 188 -0.96 6.39 -3.89
C HIS A 188 -1.26 4.89 -4.03
N THR A 189 -1.67 4.25 -2.92
CA THR A 189 -2.02 2.82 -2.92
C THR A 189 -3.26 2.53 -3.76
N ILE A 190 -4.30 3.37 -3.66
CA ILE A 190 -5.55 3.19 -4.43
C ILE A 190 -5.31 3.40 -5.92
N THR A 191 -4.57 4.44 -6.30
CA THR A 191 -4.23 4.67 -7.72
C THR A 191 -3.33 3.56 -8.26
N ALA A 192 -2.35 3.08 -7.50
CA ALA A 192 -1.53 1.94 -7.89
C ALA A 192 -2.37 0.65 -8.07
N ALA A 193 -3.33 0.40 -7.16
CA ALA A 193 -4.25 -0.72 -7.31
C ALA A 193 -5.08 -0.63 -8.59
N TRP A 194 -5.59 0.57 -8.92
CA TRP A 194 -6.32 0.80 -10.18
C TRP A 194 -5.43 0.68 -11.40
N MET A 195 -4.14 1.05 -11.32
CA MET A 195 -3.16 0.85 -12.39
C MET A 195 -2.99 -0.65 -12.68
N VAL A 196 -2.77 -1.45 -11.64
CA VAL A 196 -2.68 -2.92 -11.75
C VAL A 196 -3.97 -3.51 -12.30
N GLY A 197 -5.14 -3.13 -11.77
CA GLY A 197 -6.43 -3.66 -12.22
C GLY A 197 -6.83 -3.23 -13.62
N GLY A 198 -6.53 -1.99 -14.01
CA GLY A 198 -6.71 -1.48 -15.38
C GLY A 198 -5.85 -2.24 -16.37
N GLY A 199 -4.56 -2.45 -16.03
CA GLY A 199 -3.64 -3.29 -16.79
C GLY A 199 -4.13 -4.74 -16.91
N PHE A 200 -4.65 -5.32 -15.82
CA PHE A 200 -5.23 -6.66 -15.81
C PHE A 200 -6.43 -6.77 -16.75
N VAL A 201 -7.40 -5.85 -16.65
CA VAL A 201 -8.59 -5.82 -17.53
C VAL A 201 -8.17 -5.63 -19.00
N ALA A 202 -7.24 -4.70 -19.27
CA ALA A 202 -6.73 -4.46 -20.61
C ALA A 202 -6.05 -5.71 -21.19
N GLY A 203 -5.15 -6.35 -20.42
CA GLY A 203 -4.41 -7.54 -20.83
C GLY A 203 -5.33 -8.73 -21.11
N VAL A 204 -6.27 -9.03 -20.21
CA VAL A 204 -7.24 -10.12 -20.40
C VAL A 204 -8.13 -9.85 -21.61
N ALA A 205 -8.68 -8.64 -21.73
CA ALA A 205 -9.56 -8.28 -22.85
C ALA A 205 -8.80 -8.28 -24.19
N PHE A 206 -7.56 -7.79 -24.21
CA PHE A 206 -6.71 -7.80 -25.39
C PHE A 206 -6.39 -9.22 -25.86
N TRP A 207 -6.09 -10.14 -24.93
CA TRP A 207 -5.87 -11.55 -25.26
C TRP A 207 -7.10 -12.19 -25.90
N HIS A 208 -8.30 -11.94 -25.34
CA HIS A 208 -9.56 -12.41 -25.93
C HIS A 208 -9.80 -11.83 -27.32
N LEU A 209 -9.50 -10.55 -27.53
CA LEU A 209 -9.63 -9.89 -28.83
C LEU A 209 -8.64 -10.47 -29.86
N ALA A 210 -7.38 -10.72 -29.46
CA ALA A 210 -6.37 -11.34 -30.33
C ALA A 210 -6.76 -12.77 -30.73
N LYS A 211 -7.29 -13.56 -29.78
CA LYS A 211 -7.80 -14.90 -30.04
C LYS A 211 -8.97 -14.87 -31.04
N LEU A 212 -9.92 -13.96 -30.87
CA LEU A 212 -11.05 -13.78 -31.80
C LEU A 212 -10.57 -13.40 -33.20
N ASN A 213 -9.64 -12.43 -33.32
CA ASN A 213 -9.09 -12.03 -34.61
C ASN A 213 -8.45 -13.21 -35.36
N LYS A 214 -7.74 -14.11 -34.65
CA LYS A 214 -7.16 -15.32 -35.25
C LYS A 214 -8.23 -16.29 -35.76
N GLN A 215 -9.30 -16.49 -34.99
CA GLN A 215 -10.41 -17.38 -35.38
C GLN A 215 -11.18 -16.83 -36.58
N ILE A 216 -11.39 -15.51 -36.63
CA ILE A 216 -12.00 -14.82 -37.77
C ILE A 216 -11.13 -14.99 -39.02
N ALA A 217 -9.81 -14.76 -38.91
CA ALA A 217 -8.88 -14.94 -40.02
C ALA A 217 -8.82 -16.39 -40.53
N ALA A 218 -9.09 -17.37 -39.66
CA ALA A 218 -9.16 -18.79 -40.00
C ALA A 218 -10.54 -19.23 -40.55
N GLY A 219 -11.53 -18.33 -40.60
CA GLY A 219 -12.90 -18.66 -41.01
C GLY A 219 -13.67 -19.54 -40.01
N GLU A 220 -13.17 -19.68 -38.77
CA GLU A 220 -13.75 -20.55 -37.75
C GLU A 220 -14.98 -19.94 -37.05
N THR A 221 -15.15 -18.62 -37.13
CA THR A 221 -16.26 -17.90 -36.50
C THR A 221 -16.68 -16.68 -37.33
N THR A 222 -17.99 -16.48 -37.48
CA THR A 222 -18.62 -15.33 -38.16
C THR A 222 -19.34 -14.41 -37.19
N ASP A 223 -19.19 -14.60 -35.86
CA ASP A 223 -19.87 -13.81 -34.83
C ASP A 223 -19.15 -12.45 -34.62
N GLU A 224 -19.02 -11.74 -35.75
CA GLU A 224 -18.10 -10.63 -36.04
C GLU A 224 -18.29 -9.41 -35.14
N GLU A 225 -19.53 -9.06 -34.81
CA GLU A 225 -19.79 -7.75 -34.18
C GLU A 225 -19.89 -7.85 -32.66
N ASN A 226 -20.74 -8.73 -32.11
CA ASN A 226 -21.10 -8.64 -30.70
C ASN A 226 -19.93 -8.96 -29.76
N HIS A 227 -19.18 -10.03 -30.00
CA HIS A 227 -18.05 -10.39 -29.14
C HIS A 227 -16.86 -9.45 -29.33
N VAL A 228 -16.55 -9.06 -30.57
CA VAL A 228 -15.47 -8.11 -30.87
C VAL A 228 -15.75 -6.75 -30.23
N HIS A 229 -16.98 -6.22 -30.36
CA HIS A 229 -17.36 -4.95 -29.72
C HIS A 229 -17.31 -5.04 -28.19
N THR A 230 -17.68 -6.18 -27.61
CA THR A 230 -17.65 -6.42 -26.16
C THR A 230 -16.22 -6.35 -25.62
N TRP A 231 -15.30 -7.15 -26.19
CA TRP A 231 -13.90 -7.18 -25.74
C TRP A 231 -13.16 -5.90 -26.09
N ARG A 232 -13.43 -5.28 -27.25
CA ARG A 232 -12.86 -3.98 -27.61
C ARG A 232 -13.27 -2.88 -26.63
N TRP A 233 -14.51 -2.90 -26.15
CA TRP A 233 -14.95 -1.96 -25.11
C TRP A 233 -14.21 -2.21 -23.79
N ALA A 234 -14.09 -3.47 -23.36
CA ALA A 234 -13.35 -3.82 -22.14
C ALA A 234 -11.86 -3.44 -22.22
N THR A 235 -11.21 -3.66 -23.37
CA THR A 235 -9.83 -3.21 -23.61
C THR A 235 -9.73 -1.70 -23.47
N LYS A 236 -10.63 -0.94 -24.10
CA LYS A 236 -10.64 0.52 -23.97
C LYS A 236 -10.84 0.97 -22.52
N LEU A 237 -11.77 0.35 -21.79
CA LEU A 237 -11.97 0.63 -20.37
C LEU A 237 -10.67 0.39 -19.59
N GLY A 238 -10.06 -0.78 -19.74
CA GLY A 238 -8.81 -1.12 -19.06
C GLY A 238 -7.68 -0.15 -19.37
N CYS A 239 -7.49 0.21 -20.66
CA CYS A 239 -6.48 1.18 -21.06
C CYS A 239 -6.74 2.58 -20.50
N TRP A 240 -8.00 3.05 -20.46
CA TRP A 240 -8.33 4.33 -19.85
C TRP A 240 -8.10 4.34 -18.35
N VAL A 241 -8.50 3.28 -17.65
CA VAL A 241 -8.25 3.13 -16.22
C VAL A 241 -6.74 3.11 -15.96
N LEU A 242 -5.98 2.32 -16.71
CA LEU A 242 -4.52 2.27 -16.63
C LEU A 242 -3.91 3.66 -16.83
N LEU A 243 -4.27 4.36 -17.90
CA LEU A 243 -3.71 5.70 -18.20
C LEU A 243 -4.01 6.72 -17.09
N ILE A 244 -5.26 6.80 -16.65
CA ILE A 244 -5.68 7.77 -15.62
C ILE A 244 -5.01 7.44 -14.28
N SER A 245 -4.96 6.16 -13.92
CA SER A 245 -4.35 5.72 -12.67
C SER A 245 -2.83 5.85 -12.69
N SER A 246 -2.14 5.61 -13.80
CA SER A 246 -0.70 5.88 -13.94
C SER A 246 -0.37 7.36 -13.70
N ALA A 247 -1.17 8.28 -14.26
CA ALA A 247 -1.02 9.70 -13.95
C ALA A 247 -1.27 9.99 -12.46
N GLY A 248 -2.28 9.34 -11.87
CA GLY A 248 -2.57 9.40 -10.44
C GLY A 248 -1.39 8.90 -9.57
N VAL A 249 -0.77 7.79 -9.94
CA VAL A 249 0.39 7.20 -9.24
C VAL A 249 1.58 8.15 -9.26
N ILE A 250 1.87 8.78 -10.41
CA ILE A 250 2.97 9.76 -10.52
C ILE A 250 2.74 10.94 -9.57
N LEU A 251 1.53 11.53 -9.60
CA LEU A 251 1.20 12.69 -8.76
C LEU A 251 1.22 12.35 -7.26
N THR A 252 0.60 11.24 -6.91
CA THR A 252 0.52 10.80 -5.50
C THR A 252 1.85 10.25 -4.99
N GLY A 253 2.70 9.73 -5.89
CA GLY A 253 4.06 9.28 -5.57
C GLY A 253 4.96 10.45 -5.18
N ASP A 254 4.87 11.59 -5.86
CA ASP A 254 5.55 12.82 -5.46
C ASP A 254 5.05 13.32 -4.08
N MET A 255 3.73 13.29 -3.83
CA MET A 255 3.18 13.60 -2.51
C MET A 255 3.71 12.66 -1.43
N GLN A 256 3.77 11.36 -1.71
CA GLN A 256 4.28 10.34 -0.78
C GLN A 256 5.78 10.51 -0.52
N SER A 257 6.58 10.85 -1.55
CA SER A 257 8.00 11.15 -1.43
C SER A 257 8.25 12.31 -0.45
N LYS A 258 7.49 13.41 -0.59
CA LYS A 258 7.60 14.57 0.30
C LYS A 258 7.17 14.26 1.73
N ALA A 259 6.04 13.55 1.89
CA ALA A 259 5.57 13.13 3.20
C ALA A 259 6.57 12.19 3.89
N MET A 260 7.18 11.27 3.14
CA MET A 260 8.17 10.34 3.66
C MET A 260 9.51 11.03 3.94
N THR A 261 9.89 12.03 3.15
CA THR A 261 11.09 12.83 3.46
C THR A 261 10.94 13.52 4.81
N ASN A 262 9.76 14.08 5.10
CA ASN A 262 9.48 14.70 6.39
C ASN A 262 9.43 13.70 7.55
N ALA A 263 8.74 12.57 7.33
CA ALA A 263 8.47 11.61 8.39
C ALA A 263 9.62 10.61 8.63
N GLN A 264 10.35 10.23 7.58
CA GLN A 264 11.41 9.22 7.59
C GLN A 264 12.53 9.59 6.60
N PRO A 265 13.34 10.63 6.88
CA PRO A 265 14.39 11.09 5.97
C PRO A 265 15.40 9.98 5.62
N MET A 266 15.74 9.11 6.57
CA MET A 266 16.65 7.97 6.36
C MET A 266 16.17 7.01 5.25
N LYS A 267 14.87 6.77 5.18
CA LYS A 267 14.27 5.91 4.15
C LYS A 267 14.42 6.51 2.76
N MET A 268 14.25 7.83 2.64
CA MET A 268 14.41 8.53 1.38
C MET A 268 15.88 8.64 0.97
N ALA A 269 16.78 8.93 1.91
CA ALA A 269 18.22 8.94 1.69
C ALA A 269 18.71 7.57 1.18
N ALA A 270 18.26 6.47 1.82
CA ALA A 270 18.58 5.11 1.39
C ALA A 270 17.97 4.74 0.02
N ALA A 271 16.72 5.14 -0.26
CA ALA A 271 16.09 4.91 -1.57
C ALA A 271 16.82 5.64 -2.72
N GLU A 272 17.46 6.77 -2.42
CA GLU A 272 18.22 7.55 -3.40
C GLU A 272 19.70 7.20 -3.45
N GLY A 273 20.20 6.48 -2.43
CA GLY A 273 21.63 6.28 -2.22
C GLY A 273 22.35 7.61 -1.98
N LEU A 274 21.71 8.53 -1.24
CA LEU A 274 22.30 9.82 -0.89
C LEU A 274 23.13 9.66 0.38
N PHE A 275 24.45 9.53 0.25
CA PHE A 275 25.32 9.23 1.38
C PHE A 275 25.57 10.43 2.30
N HIS A 276 25.72 11.62 1.72
CA HIS A 276 25.95 12.86 2.45
C HIS A 276 24.88 13.90 2.11
N THR A 277 24.57 14.76 3.07
CA THR A 277 23.63 15.87 2.89
C THR A 277 24.08 16.75 1.73
N GLU A 278 23.18 17.00 0.78
CA GLU A 278 23.42 17.81 -0.41
C GLU A 278 22.36 18.92 -0.52
N THR A 279 22.78 20.15 -0.80
CA THR A 279 21.90 21.23 -1.28
C THR A 279 21.71 21.09 -2.79
N ASN A 280 20.48 21.31 -3.29
CA ASN A 280 20.12 21.06 -4.68
C ASN A 280 20.49 19.61 -5.12
N ALA A 281 20.12 18.66 -4.26
CA ALA A 281 20.47 17.25 -4.34
C ALA A 281 20.07 16.65 -5.69
N SER A 282 20.98 15.84 -6.24
CA SER A 282 20.76 15.17 -7.52
C SER A 282 19.95 13.89 -7.34
N PHE A 283 18.95 13.67 -8.20
CA PHE A 283 18.27 12.38 -8.28
C PHE A 283 19.21 11.34 -8.87
N SER A 284 19.38 10.20 -8.21
CA SER A 284 20.19 9.12 -8.76
C SER A 284 19.37 8.32 -9.77
N VAL A 285 19.88 8.12 -10.97
CA VAL A 285 19.31 7.15 -11.92
C VAL A 285 20.06 5.82 -11.80
N LEU A 286 21.38 5.90 -11.57
CA LEU A 286 22.24 4.75 -11.37
C LEU A 286 23.38 5.09 -10.40
N THR A 287 23.42 4.39 -9.28
CA THR A 287 24.49 4.38 -8.27
C THR A 287 24.92 2.93 -8.06
N ILE A 288 26.23 2.71 -7.96
CA ILE A 288 26.78 1.46 -7.45
C ILE A 288 27.33 1.75 -6.06
N GLY A 289 26.60 1.28 -5.04
CA GLY A 289 26.99 1.37 -3.64
C GLY A 289 27.79 0.17 -3.18
N ASP A 290 28.46 0.33 -2.04
CA ASP A 290 28.97 -0.79 -1.26
C ASP A 290 27.83 -1.62 -0.62
N LEU A 291 28.18 -2.74 0.02
CA LEU A 291 27.20 -3.58 0.70
C LEU A 291 26.71 -2.97 2.01
N ASP A 292 27.53 -2.11 2.62
CA ASP A 292 27.28 -1.50 3.92
C ASP A 292 26.41 -0.23 3.82
N GLY A 293 26.17 0.26 2.59
CA GLY A 293 25.24 1.34 2.27
C GLY A 293 25.74 2.75 2.59
N ARG A 294 27.02 2.91 2.92
CA ARG A 294 27.59 4.17 3.45
C ARG A 294 28.46 4.91 2.42
N GLU A 295 28.92 4.21 1.39
CA GLU A 295 29.61 4.81 0.25
C GLU A 295 29.08 4.27 -1.10
N GLY A 296 29.31 5.04 -2.15
CA GLY A 296 28.96 4.60 -3.50
C GLY A 296 29.39 5.56 -4.58
N THR A 297 29.51 5.02 -5.79
CA THR A 297 29.84 5.80 -6.98
C THR A 297 28.57 6.09 -7.78
N HIS A 298 28.27 7.37 -7.94
CA HIS A 298 27.17 7.82 -8.79
C HIS A 298 27.58 7.80 -10.26
N ILE A 299 26.84 7.07 -11.07
CA ILE A 299 27.12 6.90 -12.51
C ILE A 299 26.24 7.83 -13.33
N ILE A 300 24.93 7.85 -13.04
CA ILE A 300 23.95 8.68 -13.76
C ILE A 300 23.10 9.41 -12.73
N ARG A 301 23.07 10.74 -12.84
CA ARG A 301 22.34 11.64 -11.95
C ARG A 301 21.61 12.72 -12.74
N VAL A 302 20.44 13.14 -12.23
CA VAL A 302 19.70 14.30 -12.73
C VAL A 302 19.80 15.41 -11.69
N PRO A 303 20.53 16.52 -11.97
CA PRO A 303 20.74 17.60 -11.01
C PRO A 303 19.43 18.21 -10.51
N GLY A 304 19.34 18.46 -9.20
CA GLY A 304 18.23 19.16 -8.53
C GLY A 304 16.89 18.45 -8.46
N LEU A 305 16.71 17.34 -9.19
CA LEU A 305 15.43 16.62 -9.20
C LEU A 305 15.11 16.00 -7.84
N LEU A 306 16.10 15.56 -7.06
CA LEU A 306 15.84 15.01 -5.74
C LEU A 306 15.32 16.08 -4.78
N SER A 307 15.90 17.29 -4.76
CA SER A 307 15.37 18.38 -3.94
C SER A 307 13.89 18.69 -4.26
N ILE A 308 13.49 18.61 -5.54
CA ILE A 308 12.09 18.79 -5.95
C ILE A 308 11.20 17.67 -5.39
N LEU A 309 11.62 16.41 -5.53
CA LEU A 309 10.88 15.22 -5.05
C LEU A 309 10.85 15.11 -3.52
N ALA A 310 11.89 15.59 -2.86
CA ALA A 310 12.00 15.69 -1.40
C ALA A 310 11.13 16.83 -0.86
N GLY A 311 10.93 17.89 -1.64
CA GLY A 311 10.23 19.11 -1.23
C GLY A 311 11.10 20.05 -0.39
N HIS A 312 12.42 19.85 -0.39
CA HIS A 312 13.41 20.62 0.38
C HIS A 312 14.62 20.94 -0.50
N ASP A 313 15.20 22.13 -0.33
CA ASP A 313 16.41 22.51 -1.06
C ASP A 313 17.62 21.67 -0.61
N GLU A 314 17.76 21.51 0.70
CA GLU A 314 18.73 20.61 1.33
C GLU A 314 18.10 19.26 1.68
N VAL A 315 18.72 18.17 1.24
CA VAL A 315 18.25 16.80 1.49
C VAL A 315 19.27 16.07 2.35
N GLN A 316 18.82 15.51 3.47
CA GLN A 316 19.67 14.84 4.45
C GLN A 316 20.23 13.51 3.92
N GLY A 317 21.54 13.28 4.08
CA GLY A 317 22.21 12.05 3.66
C GLY A 317 22.26 10.97 4.73
N ILE A 318 22.49 9.72 4.32
CA ILE A 318 22.55 8.54 5.20
C ILE A 318 23.53 8.73 6.34
N ASN A 319 24.77 9.12 6.05
CA ASN A 319 25.85 9.23 7.04
C ASN A 319 25.55 10.35 8.06
N ASN A 320 24.94 11.45 7.61
CA ASN A 320 24.54 12.57 8.48
C ASN A 320 23.39 12.19 9.40
N LEU A 321 22.39 11.46 8.89
CA LEU A 321 21.26 11.00 9.68
C LEU A 321 21.65 9.89 10.67
N GLU A 322 22.63 9.05 10.32
CA GLU A 322 23.18 8.05 11.23
C GLU A 322 23.90 8.73 12.41
N GLU A 323 24.74 9.74 12.13
CA GLU A 323 25.41 10.54 13.16
C GLU A 323 24.38 11.26 14.06
N GLN A 324 23.39 11.92 13.47
CA GLN A 324 22.31 12.55 14.23
C GLN A 324 21.56 11.55 15.11
N PHE A 325 21.25 10.35 14.59
CA PHE A 325 20.56 9.32 15.36
C PHE A 325 21.40 8.86 16.57
N ALA A 326 22.71 8.75 16.41
CA ALA A 326 23.61 8.35 17.49
C ALA A 326 23.69 9.40 18.61
N GLU A 327 23.57 10.69 18.27
CA GLU A 327 23.64 11.79 19.24
C GLU A 327 22.29 12.12 19.89
N GLU A 328 21.23 12.18 19.09
CA GLU A 328 19.94 12.75 19.50
C GLU A 328 18.77 11.76 19.46
N GLY A 329 19.00 10.54 18.97
CA GLY A 329 17.95 9.58 18.63
C GLY A 329 17.18 9.95 17.36
N PHE A 330 16.06 9.27 17.11
CA PHE A 330 15.25 9.52 15.92
C PHE A 330 14.64 10.93 15.92
N ARG A 331 14.83 11.67 14.83
CA ARG A 331 14.18 12.98 14.58
C ARG A 331 13.43 12.94 13.25
N LEU A 332 12.35 13.72 13.17
CA LEU A 332 11.73 14.10 11.90
C LEU A 332 12.66 15.05 11.15
N ASN A 333 12.41 15.27 9.85
CA ASN A 333 13.27 16.13 9.03
C ASN A 333 13.32 17.59 9.49
N ASP A 334 12.30 18.07 10.22
CA ASP A 334 12.27 19.41 10.81
C ASP A 334 12.93 19.49 12.21
N GLY A 335 13.55 18.39 12.66
CA GLY A 335 14.20 18.27 13.97
C GLY A 335 13.24 17.95 15.12
N THR A 336 11.93 17.86 14.88
CA THR A 336 10.96 17.52 15.92
C THR A 336 10.88 16.01 16.19
N GLN A 337 10.17 15.61 17.24
CA GLN A 337 9.88 14.22 17.59
C GLN A 337 8.39 14.02 17.82
N GLN A 338 7.90 12.82 17.52
CA GLN A 338 6.54 12.45 17.92
C GLN A 338 6.45 12.30 19.43
N LYS A 339 5.27 12.63 19.98
CA LYS A 339 4.99 12.57 21.42
C LYS A 339 5.34 11.21 22.03
N LEU A 340 4.91 10.12 21.38
CA LEU A 340 5.21 8.75 21.80
C LEU A 340 6.73 8.49 21.88
N GLN A 341 7.48 8.91 20.86
CA GLN A 341 8.92 8.68 20.78
C GLN A 341 9.67 9.46 21.86
N ALA A 342 9.29 10.72 22.09
CA ALA A 342 9.88 11.55 23.15
C ALA A 342 9.64 10.95 24.54
N GLN A 343 8.42 10.47 24.82
CA GLN A 343 8.08 9.86 26.11
C GLN A 343 8.80 8.52 26.34
N ILE A 344 9.04 7.74 25.28
CA ILE A 344 9.84 6.51 25.37
C ILE A 344 11.30 6.85 25.69
N ALA A 345 11.87 7.86 25.02
CA ALA A 345 13.24 8.30 25.30
C ALA A 345 13.40 8.76 26.76
N GLU A 346 12.48 9.59 27.25
CA GLU A 346 12.45 10.01 28.65
C GLU A 346 12.34 8.82 29.62
N ALA A 347 11.47 7.85 29.33
CA ALA A 347 11.33 6.65 30.15
C ALA A 347 12.58 5.74 30.15
N ILE A 348 13.36 5.73 29.05
CA ILE A 348 14.64 5.03 28.99
C ILE A 348 15.66 5.73 29.89
N ASP A 349 15.78 7.05 29.79
CA ASP A 349 16.73 7.85 30.56
C ASP A 349 16.46 7.78 32.07
N ASP A 350 15.19 7.77 32.46
CA ASP A 350 14.77 7.63 33.85
C ASP A 350 14.92 6.20 34.40
N GLY A 351 15.23 5.21 33.56
CA GLY A 351 15.29 3.80 33.94
C GLY A 351 13.93 3.18 34.26
N ASN A 352 12.84 3.80 33.79
CA ASN A 352 11.44 3.41 34.05
C ASN A 352 10.85 2.51 32.95
N ILE A 353 11.69 1.98 32.07
CA ILE A 353 11.28 1.07 30.99
C ILE A 353 11.87 -0.32 31.20
N ASN A 354 11.23 -1.34 30.64
CA ASN A 354 11.75 -2.70 30.65
C ASN A 354 13.21 -2.73 30.09
N PRO A 355 14.19 -3.29 30.83
CA PRO A 355 15.58 -3.38 30.38
C PRO A 355 15.78 -4.05 29.01
N GLU A 356 14.90 -4.98 28.62
CA GLU A 356 14.94 -5.61 27.29
C GLU A 356 14.56 -4.63 26.18
N ILE A 357 13.61 -3.73 26.44
CA ILE A 357 13.21 -2.67 25.51
C ILE A 357 14.31 -1.60 25.44
N SER A 358 14.89 -1.21 26.57
CA SER A 358 16.02 -0.27 26.57
C SER A 358 17.22 -0.81 25.77
N ARG A 359 17.54 -2.10 25.91
CA ARG A 359 18.65 -2.73 25.17
C ARG A 359 18.38 -2.77 23.66
N SER A 360 17.15 -3.02 23.23
CA SER A 360 16.84 -3.07 21.80
C SER A 360 17.01 -1.71 21.09
N PHE A 361 16.90 -0.59 21.83
CA PHE A 361 17.19 0.75 21.30
C PHE A 361 18.70 1.04 21.20
N MET A 362 19.50 0.57 22.16
CA MET A 362 20.96 0.82 22.17
C MET A 362 21.71 0.11 21.03
N ASP A 363 21.22 -1.05 20.59
CA ASP A 363 21.86 -1.85 19.53
C ASP A 363 21.23 -1.62 18.14
N LEU A 364 20.40 -0.58 17.96
CA LEU A 364 19.66 -0.35 16.72
C LEU A 364 20.53 0.33 15.66
N ASP A 365 20.73 -0.33 14.51
CA ASP A 365 21.21 0.33 13.29
C ASP A 365 20.02 1.07 12.63
N PRO A 366 20.04 2.41 12.56
CA PRO A 366 18.96 3.18 11.95
C PRO A 366 18.96 3.08 10.41
N VAL A 367 20.05 2.61 9.80
CA VAL A 367 20.22 2.55 8.35
C VAL A 367 19.53 1.29 7.82
N PRO A 368 18.47 1.41 6.99
CA PRO A 368 17.87 0.25 6.35
C PRO A 368 18.84 -0.34 5.32
N ASN A 369 18.58 -1.55 4.83
CA ASN A 369 19.38 -2.11 3.73
C ASN A 369 19.30 -1.19 2.50
N VAL A 370 20.38 -0.45 2.24
CA VAL A 370 20.44 0.61 1.22
C VAL A 370 20.33 0.01 -0.17
N ALA A 371 20.98 -1.12 -0.44
CA ALA A 371 20.90 -1.79 -1.73
C ALA A 371 19.46 -2.20 -2.07
N ILE A 372 18.74 -2.81 -1.12
CA ILE A 372 17.33 -3.19 -1.32
C ILE A 372 16.47 -1.96 -1.52
N SER A 373 16.62 -0.94 -0.67
CA SER A 373 15.85 0.32 -0.76
C SER A 373 16.05 1.02 -2.10
N TYR A 374 17.30 1.17 -2.52
CA TYR A 374 17.69 1.79 -3.77
C TYR A 374 17.11 1.05 -4.97
N TRP A 375 17.40 -0.25 -5.11
CA TRP A 375 17.00 -1.01 -6.29
C TRP A 375 15.49 -1.21 -6.39
N THR A 376 14.79 -1.40 -5.26
CA THR A 376 13.32 -1.50 -5.29
C THR A 376 12.68 -0.18 -5.70
N PHE A 377 13.23 0.96 -5.27
CA PHE A 377 12.76 2.26 -5.73
C PHE A 377 13.02 2.50 -7.22
N ARG A 378 14.20 2.10 -7.75
CA ARG A 378 14.47 2.17 -9.20
C ARG A 378 13.58 1.26 -10.02
N LEU A 379 13.31 0.04 -9.56
CA LEU A 379 12.38 -0.87 -10.23
C LEU A 379 10.96 -0.29 -10.23
N MET A 380 10.50 0.24 -9.10
CA MET A 380 9.18 0.87 -8.99
C MET A 380 9.03 2.04 -9.96
N MET A 381 9.99 2.97 -9.97
CA MET A 381 9.96 4.13 -10.87
C MET A 381 10.11 3.70 -12.34
N GLY A 382 11.01 2.76 -12.62
CA GLY A 382 11.27 2.26 -13.98
C GLY A 382 10.12 1.46 -14.61
N PHE A 383 9.29 0.78 -13.80
CA PHE A 383 8.04 0.16 -14.27
C PHE A 383 6.86 1.12 -14.28
N GLY A 384 6.94 2.22 -13.51
CA GLY A 384 5.88 3.22 -13.40
C GLY A 384 5.88 4.26 -14.52
N PHE A 385 7.06 4.62 -15.05
CA PHE A 385 7.24 5.42 -16.26
C PHE A 385 7.20 4.56 -17.52
#